data_AF-A0A1C5QAH0-F1
#
_entry.id   AF-A0A1C5QAH0-F1
#
_cell.length_a   1.000
_cell.length_b   1.000
_cell.length_c   1.000
_cell.angle_alpha   90.00
_cell.angle_beta   90.00
_cell.angle_gamma   90.00
#
_symmetry.space_group_name_H-M   'P 1'
#
loop_
_entity.id
_entity.type
_entity.pdbx_description
1 polymer ?
#
loop_
_entity_poly.entity_id
_entity_poly.type
_entity_poly.pdbx_seq_one_letter_code
_entity_poly.pdbx_strand_id
1 'polypeptide(L)'
;MELTIKGKTISIWSKKRILYTICFFLFCLIDQRTKTGSGKDGAIEVFRNLTGVVMALIIFSHYRWEEIVARKLPCLLWTVIGVAVGTAYVILGQPLQYFANGRFVAALDVLLFGYILIHTFISAVIDKKRPQIDKKLMSLWTVMMLLMIFSRSDYIWPLCYLVMFGCFYLTDFTKEEREDLFQGGLNGIILSLFAFQGYCCIFRPYDLVRYTGIYNNSNINALYYVVVLVAIFTKILYLTGKQAHKCWRILYWLGAGVVYAFLFMTIGRTAWLVSLLLGLIFLAFYCGRHHLKKFITSGMTLLLCFLLMFPVTFGLTRYLPPVFHHPVWFWGEWSEQRVHSWDPWNSEKYVDIDEVFKNAVGRTTEITDKLLGESPFVLHAVAQESLKEEPVLKTEAEYYSALLVRKTIYTHYLSELNLWGHTRDDQGFQLGPYYWVGHAHNIFLQYATDFGVPMAIVFLVLIIAACVKLLKESRNSKNVAAMSAFLFVLIPVTFGMLEYSWGVGSLTITMMFLAWRKAICDGE
;
A
#
# COMPACT_ATOMS: atom_id res chain seq x y z
N MET A 1 24.96 14.96 -5.99
CA MET A 1 25.11 15.91 -7.10
C MET A 1 24.55 17.24 -6.65
N GLU A 2 25.40 18.25 -6.52
CA GLU A 2 25.03 19.59 -6.09
C GLU A 2 24.63 20.39 -7.32
N LEU A 3 23.46 21.03 -7.26
CA LEU A 3 22.99 21.91 -8.33
C LEU A 3 22.88 23.31 -7.77
N THR A 4 23.81 24.16 -8.19
CA THR A 4 23.89 25.55 -7.75
C THR A 4 23.09 26.41 -8.72
N ILE A 5 21.98 27.01 -8.27
CA ILE A 5 21.24 28.00 -9.05
C ILE A 5 21.23 29.30 -8.26
N LYS A 6 21.76 30.39 -8.86
CA LYS A 6 21.82 31.74 -8.26
C LYS A 6 22.45 31.75 -6.85
N GLY A 7 23.60 31.11 -6.68
CA GLY A 7 24.36 31.10 -5.42
C GLY A 7 23.75 30.28 -4.29
N LYS A 8 22.63 29.58 -4.51
CA LYS A 8 22.09 28.58 -3.58
C LYS A 8 22.45 27.18 -4.08
N THR A 9 23.33 26.51 -3.36
CA THR A 9 23.70 25.11 -3.58
C THR A 9 22.56 24.23 -3.07
N ILE A 10 21.81 23.59 -3.98
CA ILE A 10 20.79 22.62 -3.61
C ILE A 10 21.38 21.23 -3.82
N SER A 11 21.60 20.50 -2.73
CA SER A 11 21.90 19.07 -2.80
C SER A 11 20.65 18.33 -3.27
N ILE A 12 20.56 18.06 -4.58
CA ILE A 12 19.40 17.39 -5.18
C ILE A 12 19.43 15.89 -4.89
N TRP A 13 20.63 15.30 -4.82
CA TRP A 13 20.82 13.87 -4.61
C TRP A 13 21.99 13.58 -3.66
N SER A 14 21.66 13.08 -2.47
CA SER A 14 22.61 12.41 -1.56
C SER A 14 22.66 10.91 -1.87
N LYS A 15 23.75 10.23 -1.48
CA LYS A 15 23.86 8.76 -1.64
C LYS A 15 22.72 8.04 -0.92
N LYS A 16 22.34 8.51 0.27
CA LYS A 16 21.23 7.96 1.07
C LYS A 16 19.87 8.17 0.39
N ARG A 17 19.61 9.35 -0.17
CA ARG A 17 18.38 9.63 -0.93
C ARG A 17 18.23 8.71 -2.15
N ILE A 18 19.31 8.43 -2.87
CA ILE A 18 19.29 7.48 -3.99
C ILE A 18 18.96 6.07 -3.49
N LEU A 19 19.63 5.62 -2.43
CA LEU A 19 19.35 4.33 -1.80
C LEU A 19 17.89 4.21 -1.39
N TYR A 20 17.33 5.21 -0.70
CA TYR A 20 15.93 5.21 -0.32
C TYR A 20 14.97 5.24 -1.52
N THR A 21 15.32 5.97 -2.59
CA THR A 21 14.55 5.94 -3.84
C THR A 21 14.46 4.53 -4.41
N ILE A 22 15.59 3.80 -4.44
CA ILE A 22 15.63 2.41 -4.88
C ILE A 22 14.83 1.52 -3.93
N CYS A 23 14.98 1.67 -2.61
CA CYS A 23 14.24 0.86 -1.63
C CYS A 23 12.72 0.99 -1.79
N PHE A 24 12.20 2.21 -1.95
CA PHE A 24 10.76 2.40 -2.12
C PHE A 24 10.26 1.95 -3.49
N PHE A 25 11.07 2.07 -4.54
CA PHE A 25 10.78 1.41 -5.81
C PHE A 25 10.69 -0.11 -5.66
N LEU A 26 11.60 -0.73 -4.89
CA LEU A 26 11.56 -2.16 -4.60
C LEU A 26 10.33 -2.55 -3.78
N PHE A 27 9.85 -1.73 -2.84
CA PHE A 27 8.56 -2.00 -2.17
C PHE A 27 7.39 -2.03 -3.16
N CYS A 28 7.35 -1.12 -4.14
CA CYS A 28 6.35 -1.16 -5.20
C CYS A 28 6.48 -2.42 -6.06
N LEU A 29 7.70 -2.86 -6.37
CA LEU A 29 7.95 -4.10 -7.11
C LEU A 29 7.53 -5.34 -6.32
N ILE A 30 7.83 -5.38 -5.03
CA ILE A 30 7.39 -6.45 -4.13
C ILE A 30 5.86 -6.52 -4.08
N ASP A 31 5.18 -5.38 -3.92
CA ASP A 31 3.72 -5.31 -3.91
C ASP A 31 3.12 -5.80 -5.24
N GLN A 32 3.73 -5.46 -6.37
CA GLN A 32 3.32 -5.92 -7.69
C GLN A 32 3.51 -7.44 -7.85
N ARG A 33 4.68 -7.97 -7.49
CA ARG A 33 5.02 -9.39 -7.68
C ARG A 33 4.29 -10.32 -6.72
N THR A 34 4.01 -9.87 -5.49
CA THR A 34 3.20 -10.65 -4.54
C THR A 34 1.76 -10.83 -5.00
N LYS A 35 1.23 -9.91 -5.81
CA LYS A 35 -0.17 -9.93 -6.28
C LYS A 35 -0.35 -10.47 -7.70
N THR A 36 0.72 -10.58 -8.48
CA THR A 36 0.72 -11.11 -9.86
C THR A 36 1.50 -12.41 -10.04
N GLY A 37 2.31 -12.79 -9.04
CA GLY A 37 3.13 -13.99 -9.08
C GLY A 37 2.30 -15.27 -9.12
N SER A 38 2.87 -16.30 -9.73
CA SER A 38 2.36 -17.67 -9.67
C SER A 38 2.53 -18.22 -8.26
N GLY A 39 1.46 -18.80 -7.71
CA GLY A 39 1.52 -19.54 -6.45
C GLY A 39 2.22 -20.90 -6.56
N LYS A 40 2.66 -21.31 -7.76
CA LYS A 40 3.28 -22.63 -7.99
C LYS A 40 4.79 -22.66 -7.83
N ASP A 41 5.44 -21.50 -7.88
CA ASP A 41 6.91 -21.42 -8.03
C ASP A 41 7.61 -20.74 -6.83
N GLY A 42 6.86 -20.44 -5.77
CA GLY A 42 7.36 -19.79 -4.56
C GLY A 42 7.70 -18.30 -4.71
N ALA A 43 7.38 -17.70 -5.86
CA ALA A 43 7.71 -16.30 -6.15
C ALA A 43 7.01 -15.34 -5.18
N ILE A 44 5.75 -15.61 -4.84
CA ILE A 44 4.98 -14.77 -3.92
C ILE A 44 5.68 -14.70 -2.55
N GLU A 45 6.11 -15.85 -2.02
CA GLU A 45 6.79 -15.98 -0.74
C GLU A 45 8.14 -15.28 -0.75
N VAL A 46 8.91 -15.43 -1.83
CA VAL A 46 10.21 -14.75 -2.02
C VAL A 46 10.03 -13.24 -1.97
N PHE A 47 9.14 -12.68 -2.81
CA PHE A 47 8.93 -11.23 -2.85
C PHE A 47 8.35 -10.70 -1.56
N ARG A 48 7.43 -11.43 -0.92
CA ARG A 48 6.89 -11.09 0.40
C ARG A 48 8.01 -10.94 1.43
N ASN A 49 8.90 -11.93 1.52
CA ASN A 49 10.02 -11.94 2.48
C ASN A 49 11.05 -10.83 2.16
N LEU A 50 11.31 -10.52 0.88
CA LEU A 50 12.19 -9.41 0.49
C LEU A 50 11.83 -8.04 1.09
N THR A 51 10.60 -7.85 1.58
CA THR A 51 10.21 -6.67 2.37
C THR A 51 11.17 -6.45 3.56
N GLY A 52 11.55 -7.54 4.23
CA GLY A 52 12.52 -7.53 5.33
C GLY A 52 13.88 -7.03 4.87
N VAL A 53 14.44 -7.65 3.82
CA VAL A 53 15.73 -7.24 3.24
C VAL A 53 15.75 -5.75 2.89
N VAL A 54 14.71 -5.23 2.22
CA VAL A 54 14.64 -3.80 1.87
C VAL A 54 14.57 -2.91 3.12
N MET A 55 13.81 -3.29 4.14
CA MET A 55 13.78 -2.57 5.42
C MET A 55 15.14 -2.63 6.15
N ALA A 56 15.84 -3.75 6.08
CA ALA A 56 17.17 -3.89 6.64
C ALA A 56 18.16 -2.94 5.97
N LEU A 57 18.11 -2.79 4.63
CA LEU A 57 18.94 -1.81 3.90
C LEU A 57 18.68 -0.37 4.35
N ILE A 58 17.42 -0.01 4.62
CA ILE A 58 17.06 1.32 5.14
C ILE A 58 17.70 1.53 6.52
N ILE A 59 17.59 0.55 7.43
CA ILE A 59 18.15 0.67 8.78
C ILE A 59 19.68 0.69 8.75
N PHE A 60 20.32 -0.22 8.00
CA PHE A 60 21.77 -0.28 7.86
C PHE A 60 22.38 1.00 7.29
N SER A 61 21.63 1.76 6.49
CA SER A 61 22.12 3.04 5.93
C SER A 61 22.44 4.09 7.00
N HIS A 62 21.90 3.94 8.22
CA HIS A 62 22.23 4.78 9.38
C HIS A 62 23.50 4.30 10.08
N TYR A 63 23.80 3.00 10.05
CA TYR A 63 24.90 2.43 10.82
C TYR A 63 26.26 2.85 10.28
N ARG A 64 27.13 3.28 11.19
CA ARG A 64 28.52 3.63 10.87
C ARG A 64 29.41 2.40 10.98
N TRP A 65 30.34 2.28 10.04
CA TRP A 65 31.31 1.18 10.02
C TRP A 65 32.09 1.05 11.34
N GLU A 66 32.46 2.19 11.93
CA GLU A 66 33.16 2.26 13.23
C GLU A 66 32.37 1.60 14.36
N GLU A 67 31.05 1.79 14.40
CA GLU A 67 30.17 1.21 15.43
C GLU A 67 30.04 -0.32 15.26
N ILE A 68 30.04 -0.79 14.00
CA ILE A 68 30.00 -2.22 13.69
C ILE A 68 31.33 -2.89 14.07
N VAL A 69 32.46 -2.24 13.74
CA VAL A 69 33.82 -2.70 14.06
C VAL A 69 34.10 -2.71 15.55
N ALA A 70 33.55 -1.78 16.32
CA ALA A 70 33.64 -1.79 17.78
C ALA A 70 32.90 -2.98 18.42
N ARG A 71 31.92 -3.57 17.71
CA ARG A 71 31.01 -4.62 18.20
C ARG A 71 31.26 -5.97 17.52
N LYS A 72 32.51 -6.24 17.13
CA LYS A 72 32.91 -7.44 16.37
C LYS A 72 32.48 -8.76 17.01
N LEU A 73 32.59 -8.90 18.33
CA LEU A 73 32.39 -10.20 18.99
C LEU A 73 30.91 -10.69 18.92
N PRO A 74 29.89 -9.90 19.32
CA PRO A 74 28.49 -10.30 19.13
C PRO A 74 28.12 -10.53 17.66
N CYS A 75 28.60 -9.66 16.76
CA CYS A 75 28.32 -9.79 15.34
C CYS A 75 28.92 -11.09 14.76
N LEU A 76 30.17 -11.42 15.10
CA LEU A 76 30.84 -12.63 14.64
C LEU A 76 30.14 -13.90 15.15
N LEU A 77 29.77 -13.93 16.43
CA LEU A 77 29.00 -15.04 17.00
C LEU A 77 27.66 -15.22 16.26
N TRP A 78 26.97 -14.12 15.99
CA TRP A 78 25.74 -14.15 15.21
C TRP A 78 25.96 -14.59 13.77
N THR A 79 27.07 -14.22 13.12
CA THR A 79 27.41 -14.70 11.77
C THR A 79 27.51 -16.22 11.77
N VAL A 80 28.24 -16.81 12.71
CA VAL A 80 28.45 -18.26 12.78
C VAL A 80 27.13 -18.98 13.04
N ILE A 81 26.38 -18.54 14.06
CA ILE A 81 25.09 -19.15 14.44
C ILE A 81 24.06 -18.96 13.32
N GLY A 82 23.91 -17.74 12.81
CA GLY A 82 22.93 -17.38 11.80
C GLY A 82 23.17 -18.10 10.47
N VAL A 83 24.43 -18.26 10.04
CA VAL A 83 24.76 -19.03 8.83
C VAL A 83 24.52 -20.52 9.05
N ALA A 84 24.93 -21.08 10.19
CA ALA A 84 24.73 -22.50 10.48
C ALA A 84 23.24 -22.87 10.57
N VAL A 85 22.46 -22.13 11.37
CA VAL A 85 21.01 -22.34 11.55
C VAL A 85 20.26 -22.01 10.26
N GLY A 86 20.63 -20.93 9.56
CA GLY A 86 20.03 -20.55 8.29
C GLY A 86 20.24 -21.62 7.22
N THR A 87 21.45 -22.19 7.12
CA THR A 87 21.74 -23.29 6.20
C THR A 87 20.93 -24.54 6.54
N ALA A 88 20.85 -24.90 7.83
CA ALA A 88 20.02 -26.01 8.28
C ALA A 88 18.54 -25.80 7.94
N TYR A 89 18.00 -24.58 8.12
CA TYR A 89 16.62 -24.23 7.76
C TYR A 89 16.38 -24.31 6.24
N VAL A 90 17.31 -23.82 5.42
CA VAL A 90 17.19 -23.88 3.96
C VAL A 90 17.18 -25.32 3.45
N ILE A 91 17.91 -26.23 4.08
CA ILE A 91 17.96 -27.64 3.69
C ILE A 91 16.76 -28.40 4.27
N LEU A 92 16.55 -28.33 5.58
CA LEU A 92 15.63 -29.22 6.32
C LEU A 92 14.25 -28.60 6.60
N GLY A 93 14.07 -27.29 6.40
CA GLY A 93 12.84 -26.56 6.73
C GLY A 93 11.66 -26.75 5.77
N GLN A 94 11.68 -27.75 4.88
CA GLN A 94 10.59 -28.00 3.92
C GLN A 94 9.21 -28.17 4.61
N PRO A 95 9.08 -28.83 5.78
CA PRO A 95 7.79 -28.93 6.47
C PRO A 95 7.22 -27.58 6.93
N LEU A 96 8.08 -26.59 7.16
CA LEU A 96 7.68 -25.25 7.62
C LEU A 96 7.37 -24.32 6.45
N GLN A 97 8.17 -24.42 5.39
CA GLN A 97 7.98 -23.64 4.17
C GLN A 97 8.41 -24.44 2.96
N TYR A 98 7.43 -24.77 2.12
CA TYR A 98 7.60 -25.68 0.99
C TYR A 98 8.69 -25.23 0.00
N PHE A 99 8.65 -23.96 -0.41
CA PHE A 99 9.55 -23.43 -1.44
C PHE A 99 10.95 -23.10 -0.91
N ALA A 100 11.98 -23.72 -1.49
CA ALA A 100 13.39 -23.49 -1.14
C ALA A 100 13.81 -22.01 -1.31
N ASN A 101 13.38 -21.36 -2.39
CA ASN A 101 13.68 -19.94 -2.63
C ASN A 101 13.12 -19.05 -1.51
N GLY A 102 11.91 -19.34 -1.05
CA GLY A 102 11.29 -18.62 0.06
C GLY A 102 12.02 -18.85 1.39
N ARG A 103 12.49 -20.08 1.64
CA ARG A 103 13.31 -20.42 2.81
C ARG A 103 14.64 -19.66 2.83
N PHE A 104 15.29 -19.55 1.67
CA PHE A 104 16.54 -18.81 1.53
C PHE A 104 16.39 -17.34 1.91
N VAL A 105 15.36 -16.66 1.38
CA VAL A 105 15.12 -15.25 1.72
C VAL A 105 14.74 -15.08 3.20
N ALA A 106 13.93 -15.99 3.76
CA ALA A 106 13.60 -15.95 5.19
C ALA A 106 14.87 -16.12 6.07
N ALA A 107 15.78 -17.03 5.72
CA ALA A 107 17.04 -17.19 6.42
C ALA A 107 17.92 -15.94 6.30
N LEU A 108 17.94 -15.31 5.13
CA LEU A 108 18.63 -14.03 4.93
C LEU A 108 18.01 -12.92 5.79
N ASP A 109 16.68 -12.81 5.85
CA ASP A 109 16.00 -11.83 6.71
C ASP A 109 16.37 -12.02 8.18
N VAL A 110 16.33 -13.27 8.68
CA VAL A 110 16.72 -13.58 10.07
C VAL A 110 18.18 -13.16 10.31
N LEU A 111 19.08 -13.48 9.39
CA LEU A 111 20.49 -13.11 9.50
C LEU A 111 20.66 -11.58 9.57
N LEU A 112 20.04 -10.84 8.66
CA LEU A 112 20.13 -9.37 8.60
C LEU A 112 19.50 -8.71 9.83
N PHE A 113 18.29 -9.13 10.22
CA PHE A 113 17.62 -8.57 11.39
C PHE A 113 18.26 -8.97 12.71
N GLY A 114 19.00 -10.07 12.78
CA GLY A 114 19.80 -10.38 13.96
C GLY A 114 20.95 -9.37 14.17
N TYR A 115 21.64 -8.94 13.11
CA TYR A 115 22.62 -7.85 13.24
C TYR A 115 21.97 -6.54 13.67
N ILE A 116 20.81 -6.22 13.10
CA ILE A 116 20.04 -5.03 13.45
C ILE A 116 19.61 -5.08 14.91
N LEU A 117 19.05 -6.21 15.37
CA LEU A 117 18.62 -6.40 16.75
C LEU A 117 19.77 -6.23 17.73
N ILE A 118 20.94 -6.83 17.46
CA ILE A 118 22.13 -6.68 18.28
C ILE A 118 22.54 -5.19 18.36
N HIS A 119 22.63 -4.52 17.20
CA HIS A 119 23.02 -3.10 17.17
C HIS A 119 21.99 -2.21 17.89
N THR A 120 20.71 -2.36 17.58
CA THR A 120 19.61 -1.63 18.20
C THR A 120 19.56 -1.87 19.70
N PHE A 121 19.75 -3.11 20.18
CA PHE A 121 19.76 -3.42 21.61
C PHE A 121 20.91 -2.69 22.32
N ILE A 122 22.13 -2.78 21.79
CA ILE A 122 23.29 -2.08 22.37
C ILE A 122 23.07 -0.56 22.34
N SER A 123 22.63 -0.01 21.21
CA SER A 123 22.41 1.42 21.06
C SER A 123 21.32 1.96 22.01
N ALA A 124 20.19 1.26 22.08
CA ALA A 124 19.05 1.70 22.88
C ALA A 124 19.23 1.42 24.38
N VAL A 125 19.83 0.30 24.77
CA VAL A 125 19.91 -0.14 26.17
C VAL A 125 21.24 0.27 26.81
N ILE A 126 22.36 0.04 26.13
CA ILE A 126 23.70 0.27 26.68
C ILE A 126 24.11 1.73 26.45
N ASP A 127 24.08 2.19 25.20
CA ASP A 127 24.50 3.57 24.87
C ASP A 127 23.43 4.62 25.20
N LYS A 128 22.20 4.16 25.48
CA LYS A 128 21.02 5.01 25.75
C LYS A 128 20.74 6.04 24.65
N LYS A 129 21.17 5.76 23.42
CA LYS A 129 20.85 6.56 22.23
C LYS A 129 19.48 6.13 21.73
N ARG A 130 18.46 6.94 22.01
CA ARG A 130 17.08 6.69 21.57
C ARG A 130 16.50 7.95 20.94
N PRO A 131 15.71 7.82 19.86
CA PRO A 131 14.96 8.95 19.35
C PRO A 131 13.95 9.43 20.40
N GLN A 132 13.44 10.66 20.22
CA GLN A 132 12.34 11.16 21.03
C GLN A 132 11.06 10.38 20.68
N ILE A 133 10.53 9.63 21.64
CA ILE A 133 9.37 8.75 21.39
C ILE A 133 8.16 9.24 22.18
N ASP A 134 7.01 9.33 21.50
CA ASP A 134 5.71 9.45 22.12
C ASP A 134 5.36 8.14 22.82
N LYS A 135 5.58 8.13 24.14
CA LYS A 135 5.38 6.95 24.98
C LYS A 135 3.96 6.38 24.88
N LYS A 136 2.94 7.22 24.66
CA LYS A 136 1.54 6.77 24.58
C LYS A 136 1.30 6.02 23.28
N LEU A 137 1.66 6.61 22.14
CA LEU A 137 1.50 5.97 20.84
C LEU A 137 2.39 4.72 20.69
N MET A 138 3.63 4.77 21.19
CA MET A 138 4.52 3.60 21.17
C MET A 138 3.97 2.47 22.03
N SER A 139 3.40 2.78 23.20
CA SER A 139 2.74 1.78 24.06
C SER A 139 1.55 1.15 23.36
N LEU A 140 0.65 1.96 22.77
CA LEU A 140 -0.50 1.46 22.00
C LEU A 140 -0.07 0.56 20.84
N TRP A 141 0.94 0.98 20.07
CA TRP A 141 1.49 0.17 18.98
C TRP A 141 2.09 -1.15 19.51
N THR A 142 2.83 -1.12 20.61
CA THR A 142 3.43 -2.33 21.19
C THR A 142 2.36 -3.29 21.70
N VAL A 143 1.34 -2.79 22.42
CA VAL A 143 0.21 -3.60 22.88
C VAL A 143 -0.53 -4.22 21.71
N MET A 144 -0.79 -3.45 20.65
CA MET A 144 -1.39 -3.98 19.42
C MET A 144 -0.56 -5.14 18.86
N MET A 145 0.75 -4.97 18.68
CA MET A 145 1.61 -6.03 18.14
C MET A 145 1.64 -7.28 19.05
N LEU A 146 1.67 -7.11 20.37
CA LEU A 146 1.65 -8.23 21.31
C LEU A 146 0.32 -8.98 21.27
N LEU A 147 -0.81 -8.29 21.18
CA LEU A 147 -2.12 -8.92 21.01
C LEU A 147 -2.18 -9.74 19.72
N MET A 148 -1.54 -9.28 18.64
CA MET A 148 -1.46 -10.03 17.39
C MET A 148 -0.56 -11.25 17.46
N ILE A 149 0.50 -11.22 18.28
CA ILE A 149 1.43 -12.35 18.45
C ILE A 149 0.84 -13.43 19.36
N PHE A 150 0.12 -13.03 20.40
CA PHE A 150 -0.48 -13.95 21.38
C PHE A 150 -1.94 -14.32 21.07
N SER A 151 -2.46 -13.93 19.91
CA SER A 151 -3.76 -14.38 19.45
C SER A 151 -3.72 -15.87 19.07
N ARG A 152 -4.90 -16.46 18.81
CA ARG A 152 -5.01 -17.83 18.30
C ARG A 152 -4.55 -17.97 16.83
N SER A 153 -4.07 -16.88 16.23
CA SER A 153 -3.70 -16.88 14.82
C SER A 153 -2.38 -17.57 14.56
N ASP A 154 -2.31 -18.36 13.48
CA ASP A 154 -1.07 -19.03 13.04
C ASP A 154 -0.16 -18.10 12.21
N TYR A 155 -0.48 -16.81 12.17
CA TYR A 155 0.27 -15.83 11.41
C TYR A 155 1.60 -15.45 12.09
N ILE A 156 2.72 -15.70 11.42
CA ILE A 156 4.08 -15.38 11.92
C ILE A 156 4.46 -13.91 11.69
N TRP A 157 3.86 -13.26 10.69
CA TRP A 157 4.24 -11.91 10.28
C TRP A 157 4.11 -10.82 11.36
N PRO A 158 3.22 -10.89 12.39
CA PRO A 158 3.17 -9.85 13.41
C PRO A 158 4.49 -9.79 14.19
N LEU A 159 5.09 -10.95 14.46
CA LEU A 159 6.42 -11.03 15.07
C LEU A 159 7.47 -10.39 14.15
N CYS A 160 7.44 -10.72 12.86
CA CYS A 160 8.36 -10.12 11.88
C CYS A 160 8.22 -8.60 11.82
N TYR A 161 6.98 -8.07 11.83
CA TYR A 161 6.71 -6.63 11.79
C TYR A 161 7.07 -5.94 13.11
N LEU A 162 6.91 -6.62 14.25
CA LEU A 162 7.34 -6.10 15.55
C LEU A 162 8.85 -5.89 15.57
N VAL A 163 9.62 -6.89 15.13
CA VAL A 163 11.08 -6.78 15.03
C VAL A 163 11.48 -5.71 14.01
N MET A 164 10.91 -5.78 12.81
CA MET A 164 11.26 -4.91 11.69
C MET A 164 11.00 -3.44 11.98
N PHE A 165 9.75 -3.10 12.33
CA PHE A 165 9.37 -1.72 12.61
C PHE A 165 9.75 -1.27 14.02
N GLY A 166 9.85 -2.18 14.98
CA GLY A 166 10.40 -1.87 16.31
C GLY A 166 11.85 -1.40 16.22
N CYS A 167 12.71 -2.14 15.51
CA CYS A 167 14.09 -1.72 15.27
C CYS A 167 14.16 -0.42 14.47
N PHE A 168 13.31 -0.27 13.45
CA PHE A 168 13.22 0.97 12.69
C PHE A 168 12.87 2.16 13.60
N TYR A 169 11.82 2.07 14.42
CA TYR A 169 11.37 3.15 15.31
C TYR A 169 12.40 3.50 16.39
N LEU A 170 13.19 2.52 16.85
CA LEU A 170 14.26 2.75 17.82
C LEU A 170 15.55 3.31 17.19
N THR A 171 15.68 3.30 15.86
CA THR A 171 16.84 3.87 15.17
C THR A 171 16.76 5.39 15.17
N ASP A 172 17.80 6.06 15.69
CA ASP A 172 17.87 7.52 15.84
C ASP A 172 18.38 8.24 14.58
N PHE A 173 17.59 8.19 13.50
CA PHE A 173 17.92 8.86 12.24
C PHE A 173 18.08 10.37 12.44
N THR A 174 19.13 10.95 11.84
CA THR A 174 19.37 12.39 11.89
C THR A 174 18.31 13.17 11.10
N LYS A 175 18.18 14.48 11.34
CA LYS A 175 17.22 15.34 10.59
C LYS A 175 17.42 15.25 9.07
N GLU A 176 18.67 15.20 8.61
CA GLU A 176 19.00 15.07 7.20
C GLU A 176 18.60 13.70 6.64
N GLU A 177 18.86 12.62 7.38
CA GLU A 177 18.47 11.28 6.97
C GLU A 177 16.96 11.11 6.89
N ARG A 178 16.21 11.72 7.81
CA ARG A 178 14.74 11.72 7.78
C ARG A 178 14.20 12.45 6.57
N GLU A 179 14.78 13.62 6.23
CA GLU A 179 14.41 14.35 5.02
C GLU A 179 14.77 13.56 3.75
N ASP A 180 15.93 12.90 3.74
CA ASP A 180 16.34 12.03 2.63
C ASP A 180 15.45 10.80 2.49
N LEU A 181 15.04 10.18 3.59
CA LEU A 181 14.10 9.05 3.62
C LEU A 181 12.73 9.48 3.10
N PHE A 182 12.25 10.64 3.54
CA PHE A 182 10.99 11.22 3.08
C PHE A 182 11.02 11.53 1.58
N GLN A 183 12.02 12.28 1.10
CA GLN A 183 12.14 12.64 -0.32
C GLN A 183 12.42 11.43 -1.21
N GLY A 184 13.29 10.53 -0.76
CA GLY A 184 13.63 9.29 -1.44
C GLY A 184 12.41 8.37 -1.56
N GLY A 185 11.61 8.25 -0.49
CA GLY A 185 10.40 7.43 -0.53
C GLY A 185 9.37 7.91 -1.54
N LEU A 186 9.09 9.22 -1.57
CA LEU A 186 8.22 9.81 -2.58
C LEU A 186 8.77 9.63 -4.00
N ASN A 187 10.08 9.80 -4.19
CA ASN A 187 10.72 9.60 -5.50
C ASN A 187 10.62 8.15 -5.96
N GLY A 188 10.79 7.17 -5.06
CA GLY A 188 10.73 5.75 -5.38
C GLY A 188 9.34 5.32 -5.87
N ILE A 189 8.29 5.78 -5.19
CA ILE A 189 6.89 5.54 -5.58
C ILE A 189 6.54 6.22 -6.91
N ILE A 190 7.07 7.41 -7.17
CA ILE A 190 6.82 8.11 -8.44
C ILE A 190 7.63 7.47 -9.57
N LEU A 191 8.85 7.01 -9.29
CA LEU A 191 9.67 6.26 -10.25
C LEU A 191 8.99 4.95 -10.66
N SER A 192 8.35 4.25 -9.71
CA SER A 192 7.60 3.03 -10.04
C SER A 192 6.41 3.32 -10.95
N LEU A 193 5.77 4.49 -10.88
CA LEU A 193 4.72 4.87 -11.85
C LEU A 193 5.30 4.86 -13.26
N PHE A 194 6.41 5.55 -13.49
CA PHE A 194 7.02 5.62 -14.82
C PHE A 194 7.46 4.26 -15.34
N ALA A 195 8.09 3.44 -14.48
CA ALA A 195 8.55 2.11 -14.87
C ALA A 195 7.37 1.17 -15.16
N PHE A 196 6.40 1.07 -14.26
CA PHE A 196 5.27 0.15 -14.38
C PHE A 196 4.33 0.58 -15.49
N GLN A 197 3.98 1.87 -15.56
CA GLN A 197 3.09 2.37 -16.60
C GLN A 197 3.77 2.38 -17.96
N GLY A 198 5.07 2.70 -18.02
CA GLY A 198 5.86 2.59 -19.25
C GLY A 198 5.85 1.16 -19.79
N TYR A 199 6.07 0.17 -18.92
CA TYR A 199 5.93 -1.25 -19.27
C TYR A 199 4.51 -1.57 -19.75
N CYS A 200 3.47 -1.08 -19.07
CA CYS A 200 2.09 -1.37 -19.45
C CYS A 200 1.70 -0.75 -20.79
N CYS A 201 2.09 0.49 -21.07
CA CYS A 201 1.79 1.13 -22.35
C CYS A 201 2.48 0.43 -23.53
N ILE A 202 3.55 -0.33 -23.30
CA ILE A 202 4.26 -1.07 -24.36
C ILE A 202 3.71 -2.49 -24.50
N PHE A 203 3.54 -3.19 -23.37
CA PHE A 203 3.32 -4.64 -23.37
C PHE A 203 1.95 -5.06 -22.82
N ARG A 204 1.14 -4.17 -22.26
CA ARG A 204 -0.16 -4.52 -21.66
C ARG A 204 -1.28 -3.69 -22.30
N PRO A 205 -1.84 -4.17 -23.43
CA PRO A 205 -2.90 -3.46 -24.13
C PRO A 205 -4.14 -3.27 -23.27
N TYR A 206 -4.85 -2.17 -23.52
CA TYR A 206 -6.13 -1.91 -22.87
C TYR A 206 -7.24 -2.76 -23.51
N ASP A 207 -7.40 -3.98 -23.00
CA ASP A 207 -8.26 -5.04 -23.55
C ASP A 207 -9.38 -5.52 -22.61
N LEU A 208 -9.45 -4.94 -21.40
CA LEU A 208 -10.56 -5.10 -20.47
C LEU A 208 -11.11 -3.76 -20.10
N VAL A 209 -12.43 -3.61 -20.12
CA VAL A 209 -13.17 -2.39 -19.72
C VAL A 209 -12.64 -1.76 -18.44
N ARG A 210 -12.22 -2.59 -17.47
CA ARG A 210 -11.61 -2.14 -16.22
C ARG A 210 -10.10 -2.26 -16.33
N TYR A 211 -9.41 -1.15 -16.47
CA TYR A 211 -7.96 -1.13 -16.65
C TYR A 211 -7.21 -1.82 -15.49
N THR A 212 -6.49 -2.90 -15.79
CA THR A 212 -5.74 -3.69 -14.80
C THR A 212 -4.29 -3.23 -14.62
N GLY A 213 -3.74 -2.47 -15.59
CA GLY A 213 -2.38 -1.94 -15.53
C GLY A 213 -1.34 -3.03 -15.23
N ILE A 214 -0.41 -2.77 -14.32
CA ILE A 214 0.68 -3.70 -13.98
C ILE A 214 0.24 -4.83 -13.03
N TYR A 215 -1.03 -4.88 -12.67
CA TYR A 215 -1.60 -5.91 -11.82
C TYR A 215 -2.57 -6.79 -12.63
N ASN A 216 -2.99 -7.92 -12.05
CA ASN A 216 -4.03 -8.78 -12.60
C ASN A 216 -5.46 -8.37 -12.19
N ASN A 217 -5.57 -7.41 -11.28
CA ASN A 217 -6.84 -6.96 -10.72
C ASN A 217 -6.90 -5.42 -10.73
N SER A 218 -7.95 -4.88 -11.33
CA SER A 218 -8.16 -3.44 -11.47
C SER A 218 -8.33 -2.71 -10.13
N ASN A 219 -8.88 -3.35 -9.10
CA ASN A 219 -8.98 -2.75 -7.76
C ASN A 219 -7.60 -2.59 -7.09
N ILE A 220 -6.73 -3.57 -7.29
CA ILE A 220 -5.36 -3.53 -6.76
C ILE A 220 -4.54 -2.46 -7.49
N ASN A 221 -4.67 -2.39 -8.82
CA ASN A 221 -4.05 -1.33 -9.61
C ASN A 221 -4.54 0.07 -9.22
N ALA A 222 -5.85 0.20 -8.98
CA ALA A 222 -6.44 1.45 -8.50
C ALA A 222 -5.88 1.86 -7.12
N LEU A 223 -5.72 0.91 -6.20
CA LEU A 223 -5.07 1.15 -4.90
C LEU A 223 -3.62 1.62 -5.05
N TYR A 224 -2.87 1.03 -5.97
CA TYR A 224 -1.52 1.50 -6.31
C TYR A 224 -1.52 2.94 -6.84
N TYR A 225 -2.43 3.29 -7.76
CA TYR A 225 -2.55 4.67 -8.24
C TYR A 225 -2.94 5.65 -7.12
N VAL A 226 -3.75 5.25 -6.15
CA VAL A 226 -4.04 6.08 -4.97
C VAL A 226 -2.76 6.36 -4.16
N VAL A 227 -1.89 5.36 -3.97
CA VAL A 227 -0.59 5.53 -3.32
C VAL A 227 0.30 6.51 -4.09
N VAL A 228 0.39 6.37 -5.41
CA VAL A 228 1.15 7.28 -6.28
C VAL A 228 0.57 8.69 -6.25
N LEU A 229 -0.76 8.83 -6.25
CA LEU A 229 -1.45 10.11 -6.19
C LEU A 229 -1.09 10.87 -4.90
N VAL A 230 -1.07 10.19 -3.75
CA VAL A 230 -0.63 10.78 -2.47
C VAL A 230 0.84 11.20 -2.52
N ALA A 231 1.70 10.42 -3.18
CA ALA A 231 3.11 10.79 -3.36
C ALA A 231 3.26 12.07 -4.21
N ILE A 232 2.50 12.19 -5.31
CA ILE A 232 2.49 13.38 -6.17
C ILE A 232 1.91 14.59 -5.43
N PHE A 233 0.79 14.44 -4.72
CA PHE A 233 0.22 15.50 -3.88
C PHE A 233 1.21 16.01 -2.84
N THR A 234 1.92 15.09 -2.19
CA THR A 234 2.98 15.45 -1.24
C THR A 234 4.09 16.26 -1.93
N LYS A 235 4.52 15.86 -3.13
CA LYS A 235 5.52 16.63 -3.91
C LYS A 235 5.01 18.03 -4.28
N ILE A 236 3.73 18.17 -4.63
CA ILE A 236 3.14 19.49 -4.90
C ILE A 236 3.16 20.36 -3.65
N LEU A 237 2.77 19.83 -2.49
CA LEU A 237 2.82 20.55 -1.20
C LEU A 237 4.26 20.97 -0.87
N TYR A 238 5.22 20.05 -1.03
CA TYR A 238 6.62 20.29 -0.74
C TYR A 238 7.23 21.39 -1.63
N LEU A 239 7.02 21.30 -2.94
CA LEU A 239 7.55 22.28 -3.90
C LEU A 239 6.91 23.65 -3.74
N THR A 240 5.64 23.70 -3.32
CA THR A 240 4.94 24.95 -3.05
C THR A 240 5.48 25.59 -1.77
N GLY A 241 5.75 24.81 -0.73
CA GLY A 241 6.38 25.28 0.51
C GLY A 241 7.78 25.84 0.28
N LYS A 242 8.60 25.19 -0.56
CA LYS A 242 9.96 25.64 -0.92
C LYS A 242 10.03 26.70 -2.03
N GLN A 243 8.88 27.18 -2.53
CA GLN A 243 8.81 28.14 -3.65
C GLN A 243 9.64 27.72 -4.88
N ALA A 244 9.57 26.43 -5.23
CA ALA A 244 10.32 25.89 -6.36
C ALA A 244 9.87 26.50 -7.71
N HIS A 245 10.72 26.33 -8.73
CA HIS A 245 10.49 26.87 -10.07
C HIS A 245 9.14 26.42 -10.67
N LYS A 246 8.48 27.31 -11.42
CA LYS A 246 7.12 27.09 -11.96
C LYS A 246 7.01 25.83 -12.81
N CYS A 247 8.03 25.50 -13.61
CA CYS A 247 8.04 24.31 -14.47
C CYS A 247 7.87 23.01 -13.67
N TRP A 248 8.61 22.85 -12.56
CA TRP A 248 8.47 21.66 -11.71
C TRP A 248 7.09 21.56 -11.09
N ARG A 249 6.50 22.69 -10.68
CA ARG A 249 5.14 22.69 -10.15
C ARG A 249 4.14 22.22 -11.22
N ILE A 250 4.20 22.78 -12.42
CA ILE A 250 3.33 22.38 -13.55
C ILE A 250 3.47 20.88 -13.84
N LEU A 251 4.69 20.34 -13.86
CA LEU A 251 4.94 18.93 -14.11
C LEU A 251 4.20 18.02 -13.12
N TYR A 252 4.27 18.29 -11.81
CA TYR A 252 3.58 17.46 -10.82
C TYR A 252 2.05 17.64 -10.84
N TRP A 253 1.55 18.83 -11.18
CA TRP A 253 0.11 19.05 -11.38
C TRP A 253 -0.42 18.26 -12.59
N LEU A 254 0.30 18.26 -13.72
CA LEU A 254 -0.01 17.40 -14.86
C LEU A 254 0.12 15.92 -14.48
N GLY A 255 1.14 15.56 -13.70
CA GLY A 255 1.32 14.20 -13.16
C GLY A 255 0.14 13.73 -12.32
N ALA A 256 -0.47 14.61 -11.52
CA ALA A 256 -1.71 14.29 -10.81
C ALA A 256 -2.86 14.01 -11.79
N GLY A 257 -2.97 14.81 -12.87
CA GLY A 257 -3.91 14.57 -13.96
C GLY A 257 -3.73 13.20 -14.64
N VAL A 258 -2.48 12.82 -14.91
CA VAL A 258 -2.13 11.49 -15.46
C VAL A 258 -2.61 10.36 -14.53
N VAL A 259 -2.33 10.47 -13.23
CA VAL A 259 -2.73 9.43 -12.28
C VAL A 259 -4.26 9.38 -12.14
N TYR A 260 -4.94 10.52 -12.09
CA TYR A 260 -6.41 10.55 -12.09
C TYR A 260 -7.00 9.92 -13.35
N ALA A 261 -6.37 10.11 -14.51
CA ALA A 261 -6.82 9.48 -15.76
C ALA A 261 -6.69 7.95 -15.72
N PHE A 262 -5.55 7.42 -15.27
CA PHE A 262 -5.40 5.97 -15.06
C PHE A 262 -6.38 5.43 -14.02
N LEU A 263 -6.58 6.16 -12.92
CA LEU A 263 -7.50 5.79 -11.86
C LEU A 263 -8.96 5.77 -12.37
N PHE A 264 -9.34 6.73 -13.21
CA PHE A 264 -10.64 6.73 -13.90
C PHE A 264 -10.82 5.47 -14.76
N MET A 265 -9.81 5.10 -15.56
CA MET A 265 -9.86 3.90 -16.42
C MET A 265 -9.97 2.58 -15.65
N THR A 266 -9.61 2.52 -14.35
CA THR A 266 -9.84 1.30 -13.54
C THR A 266 -11.33 1.01 -13.25
N ILE A 267 -12.18 2.04 -13.38
CA ILE A 267 -13.60 2.04 -13.05
C ILE A 267 -13.87 1.49 -11.62
N GLY A 268 -12.95 1.72 -10.69
CA GLY A 268 -13.07 1.29 -9.29
C GLY A 268 -13.86 2.29 -8.45
N ARG A 269 -15.08 1.93 -8.02
CA ARG A 269 -15.97 2.81 -7.23
C ARG A 269 -15.32 3.32 -5.95
N THR A 270 -14.71 2.42 -5.17
CA THR A 270 -13.99 2.78 -3.93
C THR A 270 -12.78 3.64 -4.24
N ALA A 271 -12.02 3.31 -5.28
CA ALA A 271 -10.85 4.09 -5.67
C ALA A 271 -11.23 5.53 -6.05
N TRP A 272 -12.33 5.72 -6.79
CA TRP A 272 -12.86 7.03 -7.13
C TRP A 272 -13.24 7.82 -5.88
N LEU A 273 -14.03 7.23 -4.99
CA LEU A 273 -14.42 7.85 -3.72
C LEU A 273 -13.20 8.24 -2.87
N VAL A 274 -12.26 7.32 -2.69
CA VAL A 274 -11.05 7.51 -1.87
C VAL A 274 -10.15 8.57 -2.50
N SER A 275 -9.92 8.53 -3.80
CA SER A 275 -9.09 9.53 -4.51
C SER A 275 -9.71 10.91 -4.50
N LEU A 276 -11.05 11.02 -4.55
CA LEU A 276 -11.77 12.28 -4.38
C LEU A 276 -11.60 12.82 -2.96
N LEU A 277 -11.84 11.98 -1.94
CA LEU A 277 -11.66 12.35 -0.54
C LEU A 277 -10.23 12.83 -0.25
N LEU A 278 -9.22 12.08 -0.68
CA LEU A 278 -7.82 12.45 -0.52
C LEU A 278 -7.46 13.72 -1.31
N GLY A 279 -8.05 13.90 -2.50
CA GLY A 279 -7.94 15.13 -3.28
C GLY A 279 -8.49 16.35 -2.55
N LEU A 280 -9.66 16.24 -1.93
CA LEU A 280 -10.26 17.31 -1.12
C LEU A 280 -9.40 17.66 0.10
N ILE A 281 -8.87 16.65 0.80
CA ILE A 281 -7.97 16.85 1.94
C ILE A 281 -6.66 17.51 1.48
N PHE A 282 -6.08 17.06 0.37
CA PHE A 282 -4.90 17.68 -0.24
C PHE A 282 -5.15 19.15 -0.59
N LEU A 283 -6.29 19.46 -1.22
CA LEU A 283 -6.66 20.83 -1.56
C LEU A 283 -6.84 21.69 -0.30
N ALA A 284 -7.39 21.13 0.78
CA ALA A 284 -7.48 21.81 2.08
C ALA A 284 -6.08 22.13 2.64
N PHE A 285 -5.14 21.19 2.57
CA PHE A 285 -3.74 21.44 2.95
C PHE A 285 -3.05 22.47 2.05
N TYR A 286 -3.30 22.42 0.74
CA TYR A 286 -2.70 23.35 -0.25
C TYR A 286 -3.21 24.79 -0.11
N CYS A 287 -4.50 24.96 0.20
CA CYS A 287 -5.13 26.28 0.30
C CYS A 287 -4.92 26.94 1.66
N GLY A 288 -4.72 26.17 2.73
CA GLY A 288 -4.72 26.69 4.09
C GLY A 288 -6.11 27.14 4.53
N ARG A 289 -6.20 27.86 5.66
CA ARG A 289 -7.46 28.06 6.39
C ARG A 289 -8.48 29.06 5.79
N HIS A 290 -8.19 29.85 4.74
CA HIS A 290 -9.03 31.05 4.47
C HIS A 290 -9.32 31.45 3.02
N HIS A 291 -9.15 30.59 2.01
CA HIS A 291 -9.44 31.00 0.63
C HIS A 291 -10.26 29.98 -0.16
N LEU A 292 -11.59 30.02 0.00
CA LEU A 292 -12.55 29.24 -0.80
C LEU A 292 -12.29 29.42 -2.31
N LYS A 293 -12.01 30.66 -2.76
CA LYS A 293 -11.64 30.93 -4.15
C LYS A 293 -10.43 30.12 -4.59
N LYS A 294 -9.35 30.08 -3.78
CA LYS A 294 -8.14 29.32 -4.09
C LYS A 294 -8.42 27.82 -4.11
N PHE A 295 -9.27 27.33 -3.21
CA PHE A 295 -9.71 25.93 -3.18
C PHE A 295 -10.42 25.56 -4.47
N ILE A 296 -11.41 26.35 -4.89
CA ILE A 296 -12.16 26.13 -6.14
C ILE A 296 -11.22 26.21 -7.35
N THR A 297 -10.40 27.25 -7.46
CA THR A 297 -9.47 27.39 -8.59
C THR A 297 -8.46 26.24 -8.66
N SER A 298 -7.95 25.78 -7.53
CA SER A 298 -7.01 24.64 -7.46
C SER A 298 -7.71 23.32 -7.82
N GLY A 299 -8.96 23.13 -7.39
CA GLY A 299 -9.79 22.00 -7.80
C GLY A 299 -10.09 22.01 -9.30
N MET A 300 -10.46 23.17 -9.85
CA MET A 300 -10.63 23.34 -11.31
C MET A 300 -9.33 23.08 -12.07
N THR A 301 -8.17 23.41 -11.49
CA THR A 301 -6.87 23.11 -12.08
C THR A 301 -6.61 21.61 -12.11
N LEU A 302 -6.91 20.87 -11.02
CA LEU A 302 -6.83 19.40 -11.02
C LEU A 302 -7.74 18.79 -12.08
N LEU A 303 -8.98 19.28 -12.17
CA LEU A 303 -9.94 18.83 -13.17
C LEU A 303 -9.43 19.11 -14.59
N LEU A 304 -8.91 20.30 -14.86
CA LEU A 304 -8.32 20.64 -16.15
C LEU A 304 -7.13 19.73 -16.48
N CYS A 305 -6.22 19.47 -15.51
CA CYS A 305 -5.11 18.54 -15.71
C CYS A 305 -5.60 17.13 -16.03
N PHE A 306 -6.65 16.65 -15.36
CA PHE A 306 -7.28 15.37 -15.67
C PHE A 306 -7.84 15.35 -17.10
N LEU A 307 -8.65 16.35 -17.48
CA LEU A 307 -9.27 16.42 -18.80
C LEU A 307 -8.23 16.50 -19.94
N LEU A 308 -7.14 17.22 -19.72
CA LEU A 308 -6.04 17.31 -20.70
C LEU A 308 -5.25 16.00 -20.81
N MET A 309 -5.00 15.33 -19.69
CA MET A 309 -4.18 14.11 -19.68
C MET A 309 -4.96 12.84 -19.99
N PHE A 310 -6.29 12.83 -19.82
CA PHE A 310 -7.12 11.67 -20.14
C PHE A 310 -6.94 11.15 -21.58
N PRO A 311 -7.14 11.94 -22.65
CA PRO A 311 -6.95 11.45 -24.02
C PRO A 311 -5.51 10.98 -24.28
N VAL A 312 -4.52 11.62 -23.67
CA VAL A 312 -3.11 11.22 -23.78
C VAL A 312 -2.90 9.83 -23.15
N THR A 313 -3.35 9.62 -21.92
CA THR A 313 -3.17 8.33 -21.21
C THR A 313 -3.97 7.19 -21.84
N PHE A 314 -5.20 7.47 -22.28
CA PHE A 314 -6.02 6.50 -23.02
C PHE A 314 -5.35 6.14 -24.35
N GLY A 315 -4.89 7.15 -25.11
CA GLY A 315 -4.19 6.94 -26.36
C GLY A 315 -2.91 6.12 -26.19
N LEU A 316 -2.12 6.39 -25.14
CA LEU A 316 -0.90 5.64 -24.84
C LEU A 316 -1.18 4.16 -24.50
N THR A 317 -2.27 3.86 -23.81
CA THR A 317 -2.59 2.47 -23.41
C THR A 317 -3.30 1.67 -24.50
N ARG A 318 -3.98 2.34 -25.43
CA ARG A 318 -4.66 1.70 -26.56
C ARG A 318 -3.77 1.58 -27.80
N TYR A 319 -3.09 2.65 -28.20
CA TYR A 319 -2.44 2.74 -29.51
C TYR A 319 -0.94 2.43 -29.52
N LEU A 320 -0.27 2.50 -28.37
CA LEU A 320 1.16 2.17 -28.29
C LEU A 320 1.44 0.65 -28.32
N PRO A 321 0.71 -0.22 -27.60
CA PRO A 321 0.95 -1.67 -27.63
C PRO A 321 0.89 -2.32 -29.03
N PRO A 322 -0.07 -1.96 -29.93
CA PRO A 322 -0.09 -2.51 -31.28
C PRO A 322 1.17 -2.21 -32.10
N VAL A 323 1.99 -1.22 -31.73
CA VAL A 323 3.26 -0.91 -32.42
C VAL A 323 4.35 -1.95 -32.09
N PHE A 324 4.27 -2.59 -30.93
CA PHE A 324 5.28 -3.54 -30.44
C PHE A 324 4.90 -5.01 -30.68
N HIS A 325 3.62 -5.30 -30.95
CA HIS A 325 3.11 -6.65 -31.26
C HIS A 325 3.42 -7.76 -30.24
N HIS A 326 3.76 -7.41 -28.99
CA HIS A 326 4.16 -8.37 -27.95
C HIS A 326 3.37 -8.16 -26.64
N PRO A 327 2.06 -8.48 -26.59
CA PRO A 327 1.29 -8.42 -25.35
C PRO A 327 1.81 -9.42 -24.31
N VAL A 328 1.86 -8.98 -23.05
CA VAL A 328 2.31 -9.78 -21.90
C VAL A 328 1.18 -9.92 -20.89
N TRP A 329 0.83 -11.17 -20.62
CA TRP A 329 -0.17 -11.55 -19.62
C TRP A 329 0.49 -12.13 -18.37
N PHE A 330 -0.12 -11.88 -17.23
CA PHE A 330 0.21 -12.54 -15.98
C PHE A 330 -0.61 -13.82 -15.81
N TRP A 331 -0.26 -14.57 -14.76
CA TRP A 331 -0.87 -15.86 -14.48
C TRP A 331 -2.41 -15.73 -14.35
N GLY A 332 -3.13 -16.53 -15.14
CA GLY A 332 -4.60 -16.56 -15.17
C GLY A 332 -5.26 -15.49 -16.04
N GLU A 333 -4.52 -14.64 -16.74
CA GLU A 333 -5.10 -13.58 -17.58
C GLU A 333 -5.36 -13.98 -19.04
N TRP A 334 -4.74 -15.08 -19.50
CA TRP A 334 -4.84 -15.52 -20.89
C TRP A 334 -6.29 -15.90 -21.23
N SER A 335 -6.81 -15.35 -22.33
CA SER A 335 -8.06 -15.79 -22.96
C SER A 335 -8.07 -15.37 -24.43
N GLU A 336 -8.81 -16.10 -25.28
CA GLU A 336 -8.92 -15.81 -26.72
C GLU A 336 -9.50 -14.42 -27.03
N GLN A 337 -10.31 -13.89 -26.11
CA GLN A 337 -10.94 -12.57 -26.21
C GLN A 337 -9.96 -11.41 -25.95
N ARG A 338 -8.75 -11.68 -25.44
CA ARG A 338 -7.70 -10.68 -25.19
C ARG A 338 -6.98 -10.29 -26.47
N VAL A 339 -6.34 -9.12 -26.46
CA VAL A 339 -5.50 -8.65 -27.56
C VAL A 339 -4.23 -9.50 -27.67
N HIS A 340 -4.06 -10.18 -28.79
CA HIS A 340 -2.91 -11.03 -29.12
C HIS A 340 -1.89 -10.31 -30.02
N SER A 341 -0.73 -10.92 -30.13
CA SER A 341 0.32 -10.47 -31.06
C SER A 341 -0.26 -10.33 -32.46
N TRP A 342 0.05 -9.21 -33.13
CA TRP A 342 -0.42 -8.88 -34.48
C TRP A 342 -1.92 -8.60 -34.64
N ASP A 343 -2.70 -8.53 -33.55
CA ASP A 343 -4.06 -8.01 -33.64
C ASP A 343 -4.01 -6.55 -34.14
N PRO A 344 -4.86 -6.16 -35.11
CA PRO A 344 -4.83 -4.83 -35.67
C PRO A 344 -5.27 -3.81 -34.61
N TRP A 345 -4.79 -2.57 -34.73
CA TRP A 345 -5.06 -1.50 -33.74
C TRP A 345 -6.56 -1.18 -33.58
N ASN A 346 -7.37 -1.48 -34.60
CA ASN A 346 -8.82 -1.31 -34.63
C ASN A 346 -9.59 -2.61 -34.35
N SER A 347 -8.94 -3.63 -33.77
CA SER A 347 -9.62 -4.85 -33.33
C SER A 347 -10.66 -4.53 -32.25
N GLU A 348 -11.81 -5.22 -32.30
CA GLU A 348 -12.88 -5.14 -31.29
C GLU A 348 -12.41 -5.57 -29.89
N LYS A 349 -11.26 -6.24 -29.79
CA LYS A 349 -10.65 -6.64 -28.53
C LYS A 349 -10.08 -5.46 -27.72
N TYR A 350 -9.84 -4.32 -28.36
CA TYR A 350 -9.41 -3.11 -27.66
C TYR A 350 -10.61 -2.34 -27.12
N VAL A 351 -10.51 -1.88 -25.88
CA VAL A 351 -11.58 -1.15 -25.19
C VAL A 351 -11.77 0.24 -25.78
N ASP A 352 -12.94 0.51 -26.33
CA ASP A 352 -13.28 1.81 -26.91
C ASP A 352 -13.54 2.88 -25.85
N ILE A 353 -13.34 4.14 -26.24
CA ILE A 353 -13.57 5.27 -25.33
C ILE A 353 -15.04 5.34 -24.89
N ASP A 354 -15.96 5.03 -25.79
CA ASP A 354 -17.40 5.00 -25.53
C ASP A 354 -17.76 3.89 -24.53
N GLU A 355 -17.07 2.75 -24.60
CA GLU A 355 -17.23 1.65 -23.66
C GLU A 355 -16.76 2.06 -22.26
N VAL A 356 -15.62 2.76 -22.14
CA VAL A 356 -15.15 3.31 -20.86
C VAL A 356 -16.18 4.25 -20.27
N PHE A 357 -16.69 5.22 -21.07
CA PHE A 357 -17.67 6.19 -20.58
C PHE A 357 -19.01 5.54 -20.23
N LYS A 358 -19.53 4.63 -21.06
CA LYS A 358 -20.79 3.92 -20.81
C LYS A 358 -20.73 3.12 -19.52
N ASN A 359 -19.64 2.39 -19.29
CA ASN A 359 -19.45 1.61 -18.06
C ASN A 359 -19.19 2.51 -16.85
N ALA A 360 -18.45 3.61 -17.02
CA ALA A 360 -18.23 4.59 -15.97
C ALA A 360 -19.54 5.24 -15.53
N VAL A 361 -20.34 5.74 -16.48
CA VAL A 361 -21.65 6.37 -16.23
C VAL A 361 -22.61 5.35 -15.63
N GLY A 362 -22.75 4.16 -16.22
CA GLY A 362 -23.61 3.09 -15.71
C GLY A 362 -23.30 2.72 -14.26
N ARG A 363 -22.02 2.65 -13.89
CA ARG A 363 -21.62 2.44 -12.50
C ARG A 363 -21.92 3.61 -11.58
N THR A 364 -21.95 4.85 -12.06
CA THR A 364 -22.35 6.02 -11.26
C THR A 364 -23.86 6.15 -11.11
N THR A 365 -24.64 5.81 -12.14
CA THR A 365 -26.12 5.84 -12.09
C THR A 365 -26.65 4.77 -11.14
N GLU A 366 -26.09 3.56 -11.16
CA GLU A 366 -26.41 2.53 -10.15
C GLU A 366 -26.23 3.00 -8.70
N ILE A 367 -25.20 3.81 -8.43
CA ILE A 367 -24.98 4.37 -7.09
C ILE A 367 -26.07 5.39 -6.77
N THR A 368 -26.37 6.27 -7.72
CA THR A 368 -27.30 7.39 -7.53
C THR A 368 -28.73 6.90 -7.37
N ASP A 369 -29.16 5.94 -8.19
CA ASP A 369 -30.49 5.35 -8.16
C ASP A 369 -30.72 4.56 -6.86
N LYS A 370 -29.70 3.86 -6.35
CA LYS A 370 -29.81 3.15 -5.06
C LYS A 370 -29.78 4.11 -3.87
N LEU A 371 -29.00 5.19 -3.93
CA LEU A 371 -28.93 6.18 -2.85
C LEU A 371 -30.21 7.01 -2.73
N LEU A 372 -30.92 7.23 -3.85
CA LEU A 372 -32.19 7.95 -3.91
C LEU A 372 -33.41 7.03 -3.78
N GLY A 373 -33.27 5.75 -4.10
CA GLY A 373 -34.38 4.78 -4.13
C GLY A 373 -34.61 3.99 -2.82
N GLU A 374 -33.62 3.84 -1.95
CA GLU A 374 -33.79 3.13 -0.67
C GLU A 374 -33.93 4.09 0.52
N SER A 375 -35.09 4.08 1.17
CA SER A 375 -35.31 4.75 2.45
C SER A 375 -34.34 4.20 3.51
N PRO A 376 -33.63 5.05 4.28
CA PRO A 376 -32.52 4.65 5.16
C PRO A 376 -32.92 3.86 6.42
N PHE A 377 -34.14 3.32 6.50
CA PHE A 377 -34.71 2.67 7.69
C PHE A 377 -35.20 1.24 7.48
N VAL A 378 -34.92 0.59 6.34
CA VAL A 378 -35.36 -0.80 6.13
C VAL A 378 -34.37 -1.80 6.75
N LEU A 379 -34.65 -2.19 7.99
CA LEU A 379 -34.06 -3.35 8.65
C LEU A 379 -34.70 -4.63 8.10
N HIS A 380 -34.00 -5.34 7.21
CA HIS A 380 -34.32 -6.73 6.92
C HIS A 380 -33.69 -7.62 7.99
N ALA A 381 -34.51 -8.16 8.88
CA ALA A 381 -34.14 -9.23 9.80
C ALA A 381 -33.93 -10.52 9.00
N VAL A 382 -32.76 -11.14 9.12
CA VAL A 382 -32.49 -12.48 8.59
C VAL A 382 -32.47 -13.43 9.78
N ALA A 383 -33.39 -14.39 9.77
CA ALA A 383 -33.44 -15.46 10.76
C ALA A 383 -32.20 -16.36 10.62
N GLN A 384 -31.56 -16.63 11.74
CA GLN A 384 -30.34 -17.41 11.84
C GLN A 384 -30.71 -18.89 11.98
N GLU A 385 -30.41 -19.70 10.98
CA GLU A 385 -30.28 -21.16 11.13
C GLU A 385 -28.81 -21.54 10.91
N SER A 386 -28.29 -22.29 11.87
CA SER A 386 -26.88 -22.67 11.97
C SER A 386 -26.61 -24.04 11.35
N LEU A 387 -25.44 -24.10 10.70
CA LEU A 387 -24.51 -25.23 10.48
C LEU A 387 -24.59 -26.06 9.19
N LYS A 388 -23.48 -25.94 8.44
CA LYS A 388 -22.86 -26.78 7.40
C LYS A 388 -23.21 -26.53 5.93
N GLU A 389 -22.13 -26.29 5.17
CA GLU A 389 -21.87 -26.53 3.73
C GLU A 389 -22.92 -26.16 2.68
N GLU A 390 -24.00 -25.47 3.03
CA GLU A 390 -24.86 -24.86 2.02
C GLU A 390 -24.41 -23.43 1.67
N PRO A 391 -24.42 -23.07 0.38
CA PRO A 391 -24.05 -21.73 -0.05
C PRO A 391 -25.00 -20.68 0.54
N VAL A 392 -24.44 -19.61 1.11
CA VAL A 392 -25.22 -18.55 1.77
C VAL A 392 -26.09 -17.78 0.76
N LEU A 393 -25.58 -17.55 -0.46
CA LEU A 393 -26.37 -17.05 -1.58
C LEU A 393 -26.76 -18.25 -2.46
N LYS A 394 -28.04 -18.34 -2.85
CA LYS A 394 -28.58 -19.52 -3.54
C LYS A 394 -28.94 -19.25 -4.99
N THR A 395 -29.20 -18.00 -5.37
CA THR A 395 -29.64 -17.64 -6.72
C THR A 395 -28.60 -16.83 -7.50
N GLU A 396 -28.52 -17.03 -8.83
CA GLU A 396 -27.59 -16.28 -9.70
C GLU A 396 -27.78 -14.76 -9.60
N ALA A 397 -29.03 -14.29 -9.46
CA ALA A 397 -29.36 -12.88 -9.31
C ALA A 397 -28.72 -12.22 -8.07
N GLU A 398 -28.56 -12.98 -6.97
CA GLU A 398 -27.92 -12.49 -5.76
C GLU A 398 -26.42 -12.20 -5.98
N TYR A 399 -25.74 -13.03 -6.79
CA TYR A 399 -24.31 -12.84 -7.13
C TYR A 399 -24.04 -11.59 -7.95
N TYR A 400 -24.96 -11.21 -8.83
CA TYR A 400 -24.80 -10.00 -9.65
C TYR A 400 -24.87 -8.71 -8.81
N SER A 401 -25.42 -8.78 -7.59
CA SER A 401 -25.51 -7.63 -6.69
C SER A 401 -24.28 -7.51 -5.78
N ALA A 402 -23.30 -6.72 -6.22
CA ALA A 402 -22.05 -6.51 -5.47
C ALA A 402 -22.25 -6.00 -4.03
N LEU A 403 -23.31 -5.23 -3.77
CA LEU A 403 -23.63 -4.73 -2.42
C LEU A 403 -24.17 -5.84 -1.51
N LEU A 404 -25.02 -6.73 -2.02
CA LEU A 404 -25.53 -7.86 -1.23
C LEU A 404 -24.40 -8.82 -0.89
N VAL A 405 -23.55 -9.15 -1.88
CA VAL A 405 -22.34 -9.95 -1.67
C VAL A 405 -21.48 -9.36 -0.55
N ARG A 406 -21.20 -8.06 -0.60
CA ARG A 406 -20.44 -7.37 0.46
C ARG A 406 -21.14 -7.42 1.81
N LYS A 407 -22.44 -7.16 1.86
CA LYS A 407 -23.25 -7.22 3.09
C LYS A 407 -23.20 -8.61 3.70
N THR A 408 -23.40 -9.67 2.91
CA THR A 408 -23.36 -11.07 3.35
C THR A 408 -21.99 -11.43 3.93
N ILE A 409 -20.90 -11.05 3.24
CA ILE A 409 -19.54 -11.26 3.76
C ILE A 409 -19.37 -10.55 5.10
N TYR A 410 -19.74 -9.26 5.19
CA TYR A 410 -19.55 -8.51 6.43
C TYR A 410 -20.38 -9.08 7.58
N THR A 411 -21.65 -9.43 7.34
CA THR A 411 -22.52 -10.03 8.36
C THR A 411 -21.95 -11.34 8.89
N HIS A 412 -21.47 -12.23 8.00
CA HIS A 412 -20.90 -13.50 8.42
C HIS A 412 -19.62 -13.31 9.25
N TYR A 413 -18.69 -12.50 8.79
CA TYR A 413 -17.46 -12.25 9.54
C TYR A 413 -17.73 -11.51 10.87
N LEU A 414 -18.79 -10.69 10.94
CA LEU A 414 -19.22 -10.04 12.18
C LEU A 414 -19.82 -11.04 13.18
N SER A 415 -20.58 -12.04 12.73
CA SER A 415 -21.21 -13.03 13.62
C SER A 415 -20.20 -13.99 14.24
N GLU A 416 -19.09 -14.26 13.53
CA GLU A 416 -18.04 -15.16 13.99
C GLU A 416 -16.97 -14.47 14.85
N LEU A 417 -17.05 -13.15 15.09
CA LEU A 417 -16.04 -12.44 15.88
C LEU A 417 -15.92 -12.97 17.30
N ASN A 418 -14.67 -13.16 17.74
CA ASN A 418 -14.36 -13.62 19.10
C ASN A 418 -13.21 -12.79 19.72
N LEU A 419 -12.90 -13.05 20.99
CA LEU A 419 -11.88 -12.29 21.73
C LEU A 419 -10.43 -12.60 21.31
N TRP A 420 -10.16 -13.78 20.76
CA TRP A 420 -8.82 -14.32 20.56
C TRP A 420 -8.40 -14.48 19.09
N GLY A 421 -9.32 -14.24 18.14
CA GLY A 421 -9.13 -14.48 16.71
C GLY A 421 -9.34 -15.94 16.30
N HIS A 422 -9.01 -16.23 15.04
CA HIS A 422 -9.16 -17.53 14.39
C HIS A 422 -7.83 -18.00 13.80
N THR A 423 -7.65 -19.32 13.74
CA THR A 423 -6.61 -19.96 12.93
C THR A 423 -6.93 -19.78 11.45
N ARG A 424 -5.95 -19.97 10.56
CA ARG A 424 -6.18 -19.79 9.11
C ARG A 424 -7.22 -20.77 8.55
N ASP A 425 -7.28 -21.97 9.11
CA ASP A 425 -8.21 -23.03 8.68
C ASP A 425 -9.64 -22.81 9.19
N ASP A 426 -9.79 -22.09 10.32
CA ASP A 426 -11.09 -21.73 10.89
C ASP A 426 -11.70 -20.47 10.24
N GLN A 427 -11.04 -19.91 9.20
CA GLN A 427 -11.47 -18.67 8.53
C GLN A 427 -12.16 -18.92 7.19
N GLY A 428 -13.23 -18.17 6.96
CA GLY A 428 -13.93 -18.11 5.68
C GLY A 428 -15.17 -18.97 5.62
N PHE A 429 -15.90 -18.81 4.52
CA PHE A 429 -17.15 -19.53 4.31
C PHE A 429 -17.48 -19.67 2.83
N GLN A 430 -18.36 -20.62 2.53
CA GLN A 430 -18.89 -20.83 1.19
C GLN A 430 -19.97 -19.77 0.91
N LEU A 431 -19.60 -18.70 0.20
CA LEU A 431 -20.56 -17.68 -0.21
C LEU A 431 -21.51 -18.23 -1.28
N GLY A 432 -21.00 -19.11 -2.15
CA GLY A 432 -21.76 -19.68 -3.24
C GLY A 432 -21.37 -21.08 -3.66
N PRO A 433 -22.16 -21.76 -4.50
CA PRO A 433 -21.91 -23.16 -4.86
C PRO A 433 -20.46 -23.40 -5.31
N TYR A 434 -19.85 -22.42 -5.98
CA TYR A 434 -18.48 -22.50 -6.50
C TYR A 434 -17.53 -21.41 -5.97
N TYR A 435 -17.92 -20.66 -4.93
CA TYR A 435 -17.16 -19.50 -4.48
C TYR A 435 -16.96 -19.48 -2.96
N TRP A 436 -15.73 -19.76 -2.55
CA TRP A 436 -15.26 -19.64 -1.17
C TRP A 436 -14.70 -18.25 -0.90
N VAL A 437 -15.11 -17.64 0.20
CA VAL A 437 -14.61 -16.32 0.65
C VAL A 437 -13.75 -16.51 1.89
N GLY A 438 -12.43 -16.55 1.67
CA GLY A 438 -11.45 -16.69 2.76
C GLY A 438 -11.13 -15.39 3.50
N HIS A 439 -11.56 -14.21 3.02
CA HIS A 439 -11.24 -12.92 3.63
C HIS A 439 -12.45 -11.97 3.70
N ALA A 440 -12.48 -11.12 4.72
CA ALA A 440 -13.58 -10.21 5.03
C ALA A 440 -13.72 -9.03 4.06
N HIS A 441 -12.73 -8.78 3.18
CA HIS A 441 -12.65 -7.59 2.32
C HIS A 441 -12.79 -6.23 3.03
N ASN A 442 -12.59 -6.23 4.36
CA ASN A 442 -12.54 -5.05 5.21
C ASN A 442 -11.39 -5.24 6.18
N ILE A 443 -10.43 -4.31 6.22
CA ILE A 443 -9.22 -4.44 7.05
C ILE A 443 -9.55 -4.57 8.54
N PHE A 444 -10.52 -3.81 9.06
CA PHE A 444 -10.88 -3.85 10.48
C PHE A 444 -11.55 -5.16 10.85
N LEU A 445 -12.46 -5.62 9.99
CA LEU A 445 -13.16 -6.87 10.21
C LEU A 445 -12.22 -8.08 10.04
N GLN A 446 -11.34 -8.03 9.04
CA GLN A 446 -10.28 -9.02 8.84
C GLN A 446 -9.38 -9.10 10.08
N TYR A 447 -8.93 -7.96 10.59
CA TYR A 447 -8.03 -7.90 11.74
C TYR A 447 -8.71 -8.38 13.02
N ALA A 448 -9.99 -8.03 13.21
CA ALA A 448 -10.80 -8.56 14.32
C ALA A 448 -10.98 -10.08 14.22
N THR A 449 -11.14 -10.61 13.00
CA THR A 449 -11.27 -12.05 12.76
C THR A 449 -9.93 -12.77 12.96
N ASP A 450 -8.84 -12.20 12.47
CA ASP A 450 -7.49 -12.77 12.55
C ASP A 450 -6.96 -12.79 13.98
N PHE A 451 -7.04 -11.66 14.70
CA PHE A 451 -6.36 -11.49 15.99
C PHE A 451 -7.28 -11.15 17.16
N GLY A 452 -8.59 -11.10 16.93
CA GLY A 452 -9.60 -10.87 17.96
C GLY A 452 -10.05 -9.42 18.10
N VAL A 453 -11.22 -9.24 18.70
CA VAL A 453 -11.85 -7.93 18.93
C VAL A 453 -10.98 -6.96 19.75
N PRO A 454 -10.32 -7.36 20.85
CA PRO A 454 -9.47 -6.44 21.62
C PRO A 454 -8.35 -5.81 20.79
N MET A 455 -7.70 -6.61 19.94
CA MET A 455 -6.64 -6.15 19.05
C MET A 455 -7.19 -5.11 18.05
N ALA A 456 -8.34 -5.39 17.43
CA ALA A 456 -8.97 -4.47 16.49
C ALA A 456 -9.35 -3.12 17.12
N ILE A 457 -9.81 -3.12 18.37
CA ILE A 457 -10.09 -1.89 19.14
C ILE A 457 -8.80 -1.08 19.32
N VAL A 458 -7.71 -1.71 19.75
CA VAL A 458 -6.42 -1.02 19.94
C VAL A 458 -5.90 -0.47 18.62
N PHE A 459 -6.01 -1.23 17.52
CA PHE A 459 -5.64 -0.79 16.18
C PHE A 459 -6.43 0.46 15.75
N LEU A 460 -7.75 0.48 15.96
CA LEU A 460 -8.60 1.63 15.67
C LEU A 460 -8.20 2.86 16.50
N VAL A 461 -7.98 2.67 17.81
CA VAL A 461 -7.53 3.75 18.71
C VAL A 461 -6.18 4.31 18.27
N LEU A 462 -5.23 3.45 17.89
CA LEU A 462 -3.92 3.85 17.40
C LEU A 462 -4.03 4.68 16.11
N ILE A 463 -4.85 4.24 15.15
CA ILE A 463 -5.10 4.99 13.90
C ILE A 463 -5.66 6.37 14.21
N ILE A 464 -6.70 6.45 15.05
CA ILE A 464 -7.35 7.71 15.39
C ILE A 464 -6.34 8.64 16.09
N ALA A 465 -5.60 8.13 17.07
CA ALA A 465 -4.62 8.91 17.82
C ALA A 465 -3.47 9.41 16.92
N ALA A 466 -2.96 8.56 16.02
CA ALA A 466 -1.95 8.95 15.03
C ALA A 466 -2.49 10.02 14.07
N CYS A 467 -3.69 9.84 13.52
CA CYS A 467 -4.34 10.79 12.64
C CYS A 467 -4.55 12.16 13.30
N VAL A 468 -5.04 12.18 14.55
CA VAL A 468 -5.24 13.42 15.32
C VAL A 468 -3.91 14.14 15.54
N LYS A 469 -2.86 13.41 15.93
CA LYS A 469 -1.52 13.99 16.14
C LYS A 469 -0.95 14.57 14.85
N LEU A 470 -0.95 13.80 13.76
CA LEU A 470 -0.44 14.23 12.46
C LEU A 470 -1.23 15.43 11.92
N LEU A 471 -2.56 15.46 12.12
CA LEU A 471 -3.39 16.59 11.73
C LEU A 471 -3.08 17.85 12.56
N LYS A 472 -2.84 17.71 13.87
CA LYS A 472 -2.42 18.83 14.73
C LYS A 472 -1.07 19.38 14.31
N GLU A 473 -0.09 18.52 14.07
CA GLU A 473 1.24 18.90 13.60
C GLU A 473 1.16 19.61 12.24
N SER A 474 0.41 19.05 11.28
CA SER A 474 0.24 19.64 9.95
C SER A 474 -0.36 21.05 9.99
N ARG A 475 -1.25 21.34 10.95
CA ARG A 475 -1.89 22.64 11.12
C ARG A 475 -0.98 23.66 11.78
N ASN A 476 -0.23 23.25 12.80
CA ASN A 476 0.56 24.16 13.62
C ASN A 476 1.90 24.55 12.96
N SER A 477 2.54 23.59 12.29
CA SER A 477 3.90 23.76 11.75
C SER A 477 3.95 23.85 10.22
N LYS A 478 2.81 23.69 9.52
CA LYS A 478 2.74 23.47 8.07
C LYS A 478 3.72 22.37 7.60
N ASN A 479 3.99 21.39 8.46
CA ASN A 479 4.96 20.33 8.18
C ASN A 479 4.41 19.38 7.11
N VAL A 480 5.02 19.45 5.93
CA VAL A 480 4.62 18.65 4.76
C VAL A 480 4.82 17.15 5.01
N ALA A 481 5.81 16.75 5.80
CA ALA A 481 6.00 15.34 6.15
C ALA A 481 4.86 14.82 7.03
N ALA A 482 4.33 15.64 7.96
CA ALA A 482 3.14 15.28 8.74
C ALA A 482 1.87 15.19 7.87
N MET A 483 1.69 16.13 6.93
CA MET A 483 0.60 16.07 5.94
C MET A 483 0.68 14.80 5.10
N SER A 484 1.89 14.43 4.66
CA SER A 484 2.12 13.23 3.87
C SER A 484 1.81 11.96 4.65
N ALA A 485 2.36 11.84 5.86
CA ALA A 485 2.09 10.70 6.74
C ALA A 485 0.58 10.56 7.01
N PHE A 486 -0.13 11.67 7.23
CA PHE A 486 -1.57 11.66 7.40
C PHE A 486 -2.29 11.09 6.17
N LEU A 487 -1.96 11.57 4.96
CA LEU A 487 -2.55 11.06 3.73
C LEU A 487 -2.24 9.57 3.51
N PHE A 488 -1.01 9.11 3.78
CA PHE A 488 -0.64 7.70 3.64
C PHE A 488 -1.37 6.78 4.63
N VAL A 489 -1.58 7.22 5.88
CA VAL A 489 -2.37 6.46 6.87
C VAL A 489 -3.84 6.37 6.45
N LEU A 490 -4.40 7.39 5.80
CA LEU A 490 -5.79 7.36 5.35
C LEU A 490 -6.06 6.36 4.22
N ILE A 491 -5.07 5.97 3.42
CA ILE A 491 -5.26 5.01 2.32
C ILE A 491 -5.79 3.66 2.83
N PRO A 492 -5.08 2.92 3.71
CA PRO A 492 -5.58 1.64 4.23
C PRO A 492 -6.86 1.81 5.06
N VAL A 493 -7.05 2.94 5.72
CA VAL A 493 -8.28 3.20 6.51
C VAL A 493 -9.50 3.33 5.61
N THR A 494 -9.42 4.14 4.56
CA THR A 494 -10.57 4.47 3.71
C THR A 494 -10.80 3.41 2.64
N PHE A 495 -9.74 2.95 1.98
CA PHE A 495 -9.84 1.92 0.95
C PHE A 495 -10.01 0.52 1.57
N GLY A 496 -9.28 0.24 2.66
CA GLY A 496 -9.35 -1.04 3.36
C GLY A 496 -10.67 -1.26 4.08
N MET A 497 -11.43 -0.22 4.45
CA MET A 497 -12.78 -0.38 5.00
C MET A 497 -13.80 -0.89 3.95
N LEU A 498 -13.54 -0.68 2.66
CA LEU A 498 -14.55 -0.88 1.61
C LEU A 498 -14.25 -2.06 0.67
N GLU A 499 -12.99 -2.37 0.40
CA GLU A 499 -12.68 -3.29 -0.70
C GLU A 499 -11.49 -4.22 -0.49
N TYR A 500 -10.65 -3.97 0.52
CA TYR A 500 -9.37 -4.64 0.64
C TYR A 500 -9.11 -5.18 2.05
N SER A 501 -8.95 -6.50 2.12
CA SER A 501 -8.38 -7.22 3.25
C SER A 501 -6.89 -7.45 3.00
N TRP A 502 -6.18 -7.57 4.10
CA TRP A 502 -4.74 -7.36 4.21
C TRP A 502 -3.86 -8.50 3.63
N GLY A 503 -2.58 -8.20 3.40
CA GLY A 503 -1.54 -9.18 3.04
C GLY A 503 -0.14 -8.64 3.33
N VAL A 504 0.72 -9.49 3.90
CA VAL A 504 2.15 -9.20 4.12
C VAL A 504 2.83 -8.87 2.80
N GLY A 505 3.72 -7.88 2.79
CA GLY A 505 4.37 -7.38 1.57
C GLY A 505 3.53 -6.37 0.78
N SER A 506 2.36 -5.98 1.29
CA SER A 506 1.59 -4.89 0.69
C SER A 506 2.21 -3.51 0.96
N LEU A 507 2.37 -2.73 -0.10
CA LEU A 507 2.89 -1.37 -0.08
C LEU A 507 2.11 -0.47 0.87
N THR A 508 0.78 -0.52 0.86
CA THR A 508 -0.05 0.38 1.70
C THR A 508 0.20 0.19 3.19
N ILE A 509 0.50 -1.03 3.61
CA ILE A 509 0.73 -1.38 5.01
C ILE A 509 2.15 -0.99 5.41
N THR A 510 3.13 -1.33 4.57
CA THR A 510 4.51 -0.85 4.78
C THR A 510 4.52 0.67 4.89
N MET A 511 3.80 1.37 4.01
CA MET A 511 3.64 2.82 4.08
C MET A 511 2.93 3.30 5.35
N MET A 512 1.92 2.59 5.84
CA MET A 512 1.24 2.92 7.10
C MET A 512 2.20 2.84 8.29
N PHE A 513 2.97 1.76 8.42
CA PHE A 513 3.95 1.60 9.49
C PHE A 513 5.10 2.62 9.35
N LEU A 514 5.56 2.93 8.13
CA LEU A 514 6.52 4.01 7.91
C LEU A 514 5.95 5.37 8.29
N ALA A 515 4.67 5.64 7.98
CA ALA A 515 3.99 6.89 8.33
C ALA A 515 3.76 7.03 9.84
N TRP A 516 3.49 5.93 10.56
CA TRP A 516 3.39 5.94 12.02
C TRP A 516 4.69 6.37 12.70
N ARG A 517 5.85 6.13 12.09
CA ARG A 517 7.12 6.67 12.60
C ARG A 517 7.06 8.19 12.79
N LYS A 518 6.44 8.92 11.84
CA LYS A 518 6.29 10.37 11.93
C LYS A 518 5.47 10.75 13.17
N ALA A 519 4.41 10.00 13.48
CA ALA A 519 3.59 10.23 14.66
C ALA A 519 4.26 9.78 15.98
N ILE A 520 5.01 8.68 15.96
CA ILE A 520 5.59 8.05 17.16
C ILE A 520 6.93 8.69 17.55
N CYS A 521 7.82 8.90 16.59
CA CYS A 521 9.24 9.25 16.83
C CYS A 521 9.62 10.66 16.37
N ASP A 522 8.98 11.18 15.32
CA ASP A 522 9.43 12.42 14.67
C ASP A 522 8.47 13.59 14.92
N GLY A 523 7.65 13.50 15.97
CA GLY A 523 6.77 14.60 16.40
C GLY A 523 7.59 15.77 16.95
N GLU A 524 7.19 16.99 16.58
CA GLU A 524 7.79 18.24 17.06
C GLU A 524 6.98 18.86 18.20
#